data_AF-A0A836Q4J3-F1
#
_entry.id   AF-A0A836Q4J3-F1
#
_cell.length_a   1.000
_cell.length_b   1.000
_cell.length_c   1.000
_cell.angle_alpha   90.00
_cell.angle_beta   90.00
_cell.angle_gamma   90.00
#
_symmetry.space_group_name_H-M   'P 1'
#
loop_
_entity.id
_entity.type
_entity.pdbx_description
1 polymer ?
#
loop_
_entity_poly.entity_id
_entity_poly.type
_entity_poly.pdbx_seq_one_letter_code
_entity_poly.pdbx_strand_id
1 'polypeptide(L)'
;MGFRELVKIAWQGILSNKLRSTLTVLGIVIGIASVITLMGIGEGAKKEAEKQVQSLGVNLIYVRPGAASNASISQGQGTAPTLTYEDA
;
A
#
# COMPACT_ATOMS: atom_id res chain seq x y z
N MET A 1 -18.20 46.76 3.33
CA MET A 1 -16.84 46.51 2.81
C MET A 1 -16.92 45.33 1.86
N GLY A 2 -16.54 45.50 0.59
CA GLY A 2 -16.63 44.43 -0.40
C GLY A 2 -15.50 43.42 -0.23
N PHE A 3 -15.75 42.15 -0.55
CA PHE A 3 -14.73 41.08 -0.55
C PHE A 3 -13.49 41.45 -1.38
N ARG A 4 -13.68 42.17 -2.49
CA ARG A 4 -12.60 42.72 -3.32
C ARG A 4 -11.67 43.67 -2.56
N GLU A 5 -12.21 44.53 -1.71
CA GLU A 5 -11.42 45.46 -0.88
C GLU A 5 -10.57 44.70 0.13
N LEU A 6 -11.16 43.69 0.79
CA LEU A 6 -10.49 42.87 1.80
C LEU A 6 -9.29 42.10 1.21
N VAL A 7 -9.47 41.50 0.03
CA VAL A 7 -8.39 40.81 -0.69
C VAL A 7 -7.27 41.80 -1.06
N LYS A 8 -7.62 43.02 -1.49
CA LYS A 8 -6.65 44.05 -1.87
C LYS A 8 -5.81 44.51 -0.67
N ILE A 9 -6.45 44.71 0.49
CA ILE A 9 -5.78 45.08 1.75
C ILE A 9 -4.89 43.94 2.25
N ALA A 10 -5.37 42.70 2.22
CA ALA A 10 -4.58 41.53 2.62
C ALA A 10 -3.34 41.35 1.74
N TRP A 11 -3.48 41.54 0.42
CA TRP A 11 -2.38 41.46 -0.53
C TRP A 11 -1.31 42.53 -0.25
N GLN A 12 -1.72 43.78 0.00
CA GLN A 12 -0.79 44.85 0.39
C GLN A 12 -0.06 44.55 1.71
N GLY A 13 -0.75 43.97 2.69
CA GLY A 13 -0.14 43.55 3.97
C GLY A 13 0.90 42.45 3.83
N ILE A 14 0.70 41.50 2.91
CA ILE A 14 1.68 40.45 2.58
C ILE A 14 2.91 41.08 1.91
N LEU A 15 2.72 42.01 0.98
CA LEU A 15 3.82 42.67 0.25
C LEU A 15 4.66 43.61 1.13
N SER A 16 4.11 44.16 2.21
CA SER A 16 4.84 45.05 3.13
C SER A 16 5.85 44.29 4.00
N ASN A 17 5.56 43.01 4.33
CA ASN A 17 6.40 42.16 5.17
C ASN A 17 7.02 41.00 4.39
N LYS A 18 7.78 41.34 3.33
CA LYS A 18 8.34 40.35 2.39
C LYS A 18 9.08 39.21 3.08
N LEU A 19 10.02 39.50 3.99
CA LEU A 19 10.83 38.47 4.67
C LEU A 19 9.98 37.51 5.52
N ARG A 20 9.03 38.05 6.29
CA ARG A 20 8.18 37.23 7.14
C ARG A 20 7.27 36.35 6.28
N SER A 21 6.63 36.94 5.27
CA SER A 21 5.66 36.24 4.44
C SER A 21 6.32 35.16 3.56
N THR A 22 7.49 35.43 3.00
CA THR A 22 8.23 34.42 2.22
C THR A 22 8.69 33.27 3.10
N LEU A 23 9.23 33.54 4.29
CA LEU A 23 9.73 32.50 5.18
C LEU A 23 8.61 31.59 5.71
N THR A 24 7.43 32.15 6.01
CA THR A 24 6.26 31.35 6.41
C THR A 24 5.75 30.46 5.29
N VAL A 25 5.67 30.99 4.06
CA VAL A 25 5.22 30.21 2.90
C VAL A 25 6.23 29.11 2.57
N LEU A 26 7.53 29.43 2.60
CA LEU A 26 8.60 28.47 2.35
C LEU A 26 8.55 27.30 3.35
N GLY A 27 8.39 27.58 4.64
CA GLY A 27 8.27 26.55 5.67
C GLY A 27 7.08 25.61 5.44
N ILE A 28 5.93 26.17 5.08
CA ILE A 28 4.73 25.38 4.74
C ILE A 28 4.98 24.50 3.50
N VAL A 29 5.56 25.05 2.44
CA VAL A 29 5.84 24.31 1.20
C VAL A 29 6.80 23.15 1.45
N ILE A 30 7.91 23.39 2.14
CA ILE A 30 8.89 22.32 2.46
C ILE A 30 8.26 21.27 3.38
N GLY A 31 7.49 21.72 4.39
CA GLY A 31 6.78 20.85 5.32
C GLY A 31 5.85 19.87 4.59
N ILE A 32 4.92 20.40 3.81
CA ILE A 32 3.95 19.57 3.07
C ILE A 32 4.67 18.69 2.04
N ALA A 33 5.68 19.21 1.33
CA ALA A 33 6.44 18.45 0.35
C ALA A 33 7.14 17.23 0.97
N SER A 34 7.77 17.40 2.14
CA SER A 34 8.42 16.29 2.85
C SER A 34 7.43 15.20 3.24
N VAL A 35 6.25 15.56 3.75
CA VAL A 35 5.21 14.60 4.15
C VAL A 35 4.68 13.84 2.95
N ILE A 36 4.36 14.53 1.85
CA ILE A 36 3.88 13.88 0.61
C ILE A 36 4.92 12.90 0.08
N THR A 37 6.19 13.30 0.06
CA THR A 37 7.28 12.45 -0.42
C THR A 37 7.40 11.18 0.41
N LEU A 38 7.39 11.32 1.74
CA LEU A 38 7.53 10.19 2.66
C LEU A 38 6.32 9.26 2.57
N MET A 39 5.11 9.81 2.39
CA MET A 39 3.89 9.02 2.19
C MET A 39 3.96 8.20 0.89
N GLY A 40 4.43 8.81 -0.21
CA GLY A 40 4.62 8.11 -1.48
C GLY A 40 5.67 7.00 -1.40
N ILE A 41 6.79 7.24 -0.71
CA ILE A 41 7.81 6.20 -0.43
C ILE A 41 7.22 5.09 0.43
N GLY A 42 6.48 5.43 1.48
CA GLY A 42 5.87 4.48 2.41
C GLY A 42 4.87 3.54 1.71
N GLU A 43 3.98 4.09 0.88
CA GLU A 43 3.05 3.28 0.09
C GLU A 43 3.77 2.39 -0.93
N GLY A 44 4.79 2.91 -1.60
CA GLY A 44 5.62 2.13 -2.52
C GLY A 44 6.32 0.96 -1.84
N ALA A 45 6.94 1.21 -0.69
CA ALA A 45 7.61 0.18 0.12
C ALA A 45 6.62 -0.87 0.63
N LYS A 46 5.44 -0.44 1.11
CA LYS A 46 4.36 -1.34 1.52
C LYS A 46 3.92 -2.25 0.37
N LYS A 47 3.70 -1.69 -0.81
CA LYS A 47 3.29 -2.44 -1.99
C LYS A 47 4.34 -3.47 -2.43
N GLU A 48 5.61 -3.10 -2.36
CA GLU A 48 6.71 -4.02 -2.68
C GLU A 48 6.81 -5.16 -1.65
N ALA A 49 6.65 -4.85 -0.36
CA ALA A 49 6.59 -5.87 0.69
C ALA A 49 5.40 -6.82 0.49
N GLU A 50 4.22 -6.30 0.19
CA GLU A 50 3.03 -7.11 -0.15
C GLU A 50 3.29 -8.00 -1.36
N LYS A 51 3.96 -7.49 -2.40
CA LYS A 51 4.32 -8.26 -3.60
C LYS A 51 5.30 -9.39 -3.28
N GLN A 52 6.29 -9.14 -2.44
CA GLN A 52 7.22 -10.18 -1.99
C GLN A 52 6.49 -11.25 -1.18
N VAL A 53 5.63 -10.85 -0.24
CA VAL A 53 4.80 -11.78 0.53
C VAL A 53 3.85 -12.58 -0.38
N GLN A 54 3.25 -11.95 -1.40
CA GLN A 54 2.43 -12.64 -2.39
C GLN A 54 3.24 -13.65 -3.21
N SER A 55 4.47 -13.30 -3.59
CA SER A 55 5.38 -14.18 -4.35
C SER A 55 5.82 -15.42 -3.57
N LEU A 56 5.78 -15.36 -2.23
CA LEU A 56 6.02 -16.52 -1.35
C LEU A 56 4.83 -17.50 -1.32
N GLY A 57 3.72 -17.19 -2.01
CA GLY A 57 2.58 -18.09 -2.16
C GLY A 57 1.60 -18.01 -1.00
N VAL A 58 0.96 -16.85 -0.81
CA VAL A 58 -0.17 -16.70 0.14
C VAL A 58 -1.45 -17.42 -0.27
N ASN A 59 -1.47 -18.06 -1.45
CA ASN A 59 -2.57 -18.92 -1.89
C ASN A 59 -2.07 -20.32 -2.30
N LEU A 60 -1.21 -20.92 -1.48
CA LEU A 60 -0.83 -22.33 -1.65
C LEU A 60 -1.94 -23.24 -1.11
N ILE A 61 -2.72 -23.83 -2.02
CA ILE A 61 -3.64 -24.91 -1.69
C ILE A 61 -2.81 -26.20 -1.59
N TYR A 62 -2.59 -26.67 -0.36
CA TYR A 62 -1.82 -27.89 -0.09
C TYR A 62 -2.75 -29.11 -0.19
N VAL A 63 -2.72 -29.81 -1.34
CA VAL A 63 -3.49 -31.04 -1.56
C VAL A 63 -2.67 -32.23 -1.08
N ARG A 64 -3.15 -32.92 -0.04
CA ARG A 64 -2.58 -34.21 0.40
C ARG A 64 -3.49 -35.35 -0.05
N PRO A 65 -2.98 -36.41 -0.69
CA PRO A 65 -3.78 -37.59 -0.96
C PRO A 65 -4.21 -38.26 0.35
N GLY A 66 -5.50 -38.61 0.44
CA GLY A 66 -6.04 -39.40 1.53
C GLY A 66 -5.57 -40.87 1.49
N ALA A 67 -5.97 -41.66 2.47
CA ALA A 67 -5.81 -43.11 2.43
C ALA A 67 -6.97 -43.72 1.64
N ALA A 68 -6.70 -44.59 0.65
CA ALA A 68 -7.74 -45.29 -0.09
C ALA A 68 -8.14 -46.57 0.66
N SER A 69 -9.37 -46.64 1.18
CA SER A 69 -9.91 -47.89 1.75
C SER A 69 -10.77 -48.58 0.70
N ASN A 70 -10.25 -49.64 0.08
CA ASN A 70 -11.06 -50.59 -0.68
C ASN A 70 -11.41 -51.75 0.25
N ALA A 71 -12.71 -51.91 0.55
CA ALA A 71 -13.31 -53.04 1.27
C ALA A 71 -12.46 -53.61 2.41
N SER A 72 -12.66 -53.09 3.62
CA SER A 72 -12.14 -53.63 4.89
C SER A 72 -10.61 -53.65 5.07
N ILE A 73 -9.81 -53.22 4.08
CA ILE A 73 -8.36 -53.08 4.19
C ILE A 73 -8.01 -51.58 4.15
N SER A 74 -7.55 -51.06 5.28
CA SER A 74 -7.00 -49.70 5.36
C SER A 74 -5.63 -49.68 4.69
N GLN A 75 -5.55 -49.33 3.41
CA GLN A 75 -4.27 -49.08 2.76
C GLN A 75 -3.71 -47.76 3.29
N GLY A 76 -2.44 -47.74 3.69
CA GLY A 76 -1.80 -46.62 4.39
C GLY A 76 -1.91 -45.28 3.66
N GLN A 77 -1.61 -44.20 4.39
CA GLN A 77 -1.60 -42.83 3.87
C GLN A 77 -0.70 -42.73 2.62
N GLY A 78 -1.26 -42.29 1.49
CA GLY A 78 -0.56 -42.18 0.19
C GLY A 78 -0.98 -43.18 -0.90
N THR A 79 -1.98 -44.02 -0.64
CA THR A 79 -2.49 -45.01 -1.62
C THR A 79 -3.66 -44.52 -2.49
N ALA A 80 -4.23 -43.34 -2.20
CA ALA A 80 -5.18 -42.70 -3.09
C ALA A 80 -4.47 -41.97 -4.25
N PRO A 81 -4.99 -42.04 -5.49
CA PRO A 81 -4.41 -41.31 -6.62
C PRO A 81 -4.43 -39.80 -6.35
N THR A 82 -3.26 -39.17 -6.55
CA THR A 82 -3.05 -37.73 -6.40
C THR A 82 -3.63 -36.98 -7.60
N LEU A 83 -4.23 -35.80 -7.34
CA LEU A 83 -4.60 -34.86 -8.40
C LEU A 83 -3.34 -34.27 -9.03
N THR A 84 -3.19 -34.44 -10.34
CA THR A 84 -2.05 -33.92 -11.10
C THR A 84 -2.40 -32.58 -11.73
N TYR A 85 -1.39 -31.80 -12.13
CA TYR A 85 -1.61 -30.52 -12.83
C TYR A 85 -2.36 -30.68 -14.18
N GLU A 86 -2.45 -31.91 -14.70
CA GLU A 86 -3.22 -32.24 -15.91
C GLU A 86 -4.73 -32.43 -15.64
N ASP A 87 -5.15 -32.51 -14.37
CA ASP A 87 -6.55 -32.66 -13.94
C ASP A 87 -7.26 -31.32 -13.63
N ALA A 88 -6.60 -30.19 -13.92
CA ALA A 88 -7.08 -28.83 -13.65
C ALA A 88 -7.96 -28.25 -14.78
#